data_AF-A0A1G0RE03-F1
#
_entry.id   AF-A0A1G0RE03-F1
#
_cell.length_a   1.000
_cell.length_b   1.000
_cell.length_c   1.000
_cell.angle_alpha   90.00
_cell.angle_beta   90.00
_cell.angle_gamma   90.00
#
_symmetry.space_group_name_H-M   'P 1'
#
loop_
_entity.id
_entity.type
_entity.pdbx_description
1 polymer ?
#
loop_
_entity_poly.entity_id
_entity_poly.type
_entity_poly.pdbx_seq_one_letter_code
_entity_poly.pdbx_strand_id
1 'polypeptide(L)'
;MIKNIYAFLLILTLELIFNNFIFAQTGKWTQLFPQNSPEGRDSHGMAYLGDDKILLFGGTDKYNLLSDTWIYDLSENTWTEVICDTFPRACEYPAMSYIDVNKAFLFGGQTLEPSKGYSDSTWIFDLDKMKWQFMAPIRHPYKRYRSACTYMGNNKILLHSGELCPDDFFCSDTWIYDLRTNNWDSIATDKVPSGETQMMCQLDSENILLYGGWWGGYIPEIYFFNKETYNYKLIKPNKDNIWRSKSAMVNLIDGIALTFGGDTYDVIDSIRNQFNNDTWLFNIKDTTWIELKPENIPPRRYWHNMVKIGEGKAILFGGIGAGYLNDTWLFEYDPTSIKEDGTNKLIDFIQKRSKIEINLKENNNYIIEIQIFDYLGNLIRIINVNSNHSSINTLEFPNGIYILQVITKKFNWNKIILNNK
;
A
#
# COMPACT_ATOMS: atom_id res chain seq x y z
N MET A 1 -21.57 17.79 29.87
CA MET A 1 -21.96 18.30 28.54
C MET A 1 -21.35 19.67 28.18
N ILE A 2 -21.20 20.62 29.12
CA ILE A 2 -20.56 21.93 28.82
C ILE A 2 -19.00 21.89 28.87
N LYS A 3 -18.36 20.87 29.46
CA LYS A 3 -16.89 20.72 29.53
C LYS A 3 -16.19 20.15 28.28
N ASN A 4 -16.91 19.47 27.38
CA ASN A 4 -16.32 18.91 26.15
C ASN A 4 -16.26 19.91 24.98
N ILE A 5 -16.98 21.02 25.07
CA ILE A 5 -16.95 22.10 24.07
C ILE A 5 -15.63 22.88 24.16
N TYR A 6 -15.06 23.07 25.36
CA TYR A 6 -13.82 23.84 25.54
C TYR A 6 -12.56 23.09 25.10
N ALA A 7 -12.51 21.75 25.25
CA ALA A 7 -11.40 20.95 24.74
C ALA A 7 -11.42 20.87 23.20
N PHE A 8 -12.61 20.80 22.59
CA PHE A 8 -12.76 20.84 21.14
C PHE A 8 -12.44 22.24 20.58
N LEU A 9 -12.84 23.32 21.26
CA LEU A 9 -12.46 24.70 20.91
C LEU A 9 -10.95 24.97 21.08
N LEU A 10 -10.26 24.30 22.02
CA LEU A 10 -8.82 24.47 22.24
C LEU A 10 -7.99 23.85 21.11
N ILE A 11 -8.45 22.72 20.58
CA ILE A 11 -7.85 22.07 19.40
C ILE A 11 -8.11 22.91 18.14
N LEU A 12 -9.32 23.45 17.98
CA LEU A 12 -9.68 24.36 16.88
C LEU A 12 -8.95 25.72 16.95
N THR A 13 -8.60 26.19 18.15
CA THR A 13 -7.85 27.44 18.32
C THR A 13 -6.35 27.25 18.08
N LEU A 14 -5.79 26.05 18.24
CA LEU A 14 -4.44 25.73 17.77
C LEU A 14 -4.35 25.60 16.24
N GLU A 15 -5.43 25.17 15.57
CA GLU A 15 -5.57 25.19 14.10
C GLU A 15 -5.65 26.62 13.51
N LEU A 16 -6.11 27.61 14.27
CA LEU A 16 -6.34 28.99 13.80
C LEU A 16 -5.14 29.95 13.98
N ILE A 17 -4.10 29.55 14.73
CA ILE A 17 -3.02 30.46 15.17
C ILE A 17 -1.71 30.30 14.38
N PHE A 18 -1.49 29.21 13.64
CA PHE A 18 -0.26 28.99 12.88
C PHE A 18 -0.53 28.84 11.37
N ASN A 19 -0.35 29.94 10.64
CA ASN A 19 -0.25 29.92 9.17
C ASN A 19 1.20 29.62 8.76
N ASN A 20 1.54 28.34 8.62
CA ASN A 20 2.36 27.86 7.49
C ASN A 20 2.23 26.33 7.35
N PHE A 21 2.16 25.90 6.08
CA PHE A 21 1.95 24.54 5.62
C PHE A 21 3.28 23.81 5.43
N ILE A 22 3.30 22.54 5.80
CA ILE A 22 4.41 21.64 5.50
C ILE A 22 3.91 20.38 4.85
N PHE A 23 4.16 20.28 3.55
CA PHE A 23 4.19 18.98 2.86
C PHE A 23 5.57 18.38 3.03
N ALA A 24 5.70 17.42 3.94
CA ALA A 24 6.56 16.31 3.60
C ALA A 24 5.84 15.45 2.59
N GLN A 25 6.40 15.35 1.41
CA GLN A 25 6.11 14.21 0.58
C GLN A 25 6.85 13.04 1.22
N THR A 26 6.15 12.29 2.06
CA THR A 26 6.67 11.04 2.62
C THR A 26 6.81 9.97 1.54
N GLY A 27 6.23 10.20 0.37
CA GLY A 27 6.29 9.35 -0.81
C GLY A 27 6.63 10.12 -2.09
N LYS A 28 7.44 9.51 -2.96
CA LYS A 28 7.83 10.03 -4.26
C LYS A 28 7.65 8.98 -5.33
N TRP A 29 7.05 9.35 -6.46
CA TRP A 29 7.12 8.56 -7.68
C TRP A 29 8.27 9.01 -8.58
N THR A 30 8.96 8.04 -9.16
CA THR A 30 10.00 8.23 -10.18
C THR A 30 9.65 7.34 -11.37
N GLN A 31 9.44 7.93 -12.54
CA GLN A 31 9.32 7.13 -13.76
C GLN A 31 10.69 6.54 -14.09
N LEU A 32 10.72 5.22 -14.24
CA LEU A 32 11.87 4.50 -14.73
C LEU A 32 11.76 4.40 -16.24
N PHE A 33 12.90 4.46 -16.93
CA PHE A 33 12.99 4.30 -18.39
C PHE A 33 13.81 3.05 -18.68
N PRO A 34 13.22 1.84 -18.60
CA PRO A 34 13.94 0.61 -18.85
C PRO A 34 14.48 0.53 -20.28
N GLN A 35 15.62 -0.12 -20.49
CA GLN A 35 16.19 -0.29 -21.84
C GLN A 35 15.29 -1.17 -22.72
N ASN A 36 14.76 -2.24 -22.15
CA ASN A 36 13.75 -3.11 -22.75
C ASN A 36 12.51 -3.11 -21.86
N SER A 37 11.33 -3.22 -22.47
CA SER A 37 10.04 -3.22 -21.77
C SER A 37 9.04 -4.09 -22.52
N PRO A 38 8.11 -4.77 -21.82
CA PRO A 38 6.97 -5.40 -22.47
C PRO A 38 6.10 -4.36 -23.18
N GLU A 39 5.34 -4.80 -24.17
CA GLU A 39 4.30 -3.97 -24.78
C GLU A 39 3.21 -3.53 -23.78
N GLY A 40 2.51 -2.46 -24.15
CA GLY A 40 1.44 -1.88 -23.35
C GLY A 40 0.35 -2.91 -23.03
N ARG A 41 0.07 -3.10 -21.75
CA ARG A 41 -0.85 -4.14 -21.27
C ARG A 41 -1.55 -3.77 -19.97
N ASP A 42 -2.71 -4.35 -19.74
CA ASP A 42 -3.41 -4.30 -18.46
C ASP A 42 -3.73 -5.70 -17.96
N SER A 43 -4.34 -5.79 -16.78
CA SER A 43 -4.93 -7.04 -16.28
C SER A 43 -3.93 -8.20 -16.15
N HIS A 44 -2.65 -7.88 -16.04
CA HIS A 44 -1.55 -8.84 -15.92
C HIS A 44 -1.26 -9.14 -14.45
N GLY A 45 -0.61 -10.27 -14.18
CA GLY A 45 -0.09 -10.60 -12.86
C GLY A 45 1.30 -9.99 -12.66
N MET A 46 1.58 -9.45 -11.47
CA MET A 46 2.95 -9.15 -11.02
C MET A 46 3.24 -9.72 -9.63
N ALA A 47 4.47 -10.16 -9.40
CA ALA A 47 4.92 -10.68 -8.12
C ALA A 47 6.41 -10.39 -7.89
N TYR A 48 6.78 -10.06 -6.65
CA TYR A 48 8.19 -9.93 -6.28
C TYR A 48 8.87 -11.30 -6.36
N LEU A 49 10.18 -11.32 -6.61
CA LEU A 49 10.99 -12.53 -6.62
C LEU A 49 12.18 -12.47 -5.65
N GLY A 50 12.40 -11.35 -4.95
CA GLY A 50 13.66 -11.14 -4.22
C GLY A 50 14.69 -10.40 -5.08
N ASP A 51 15.74 -9.89 -4.45
CA ASP A 51 16.87 -9.20 -5.09
C ASP A 51 16.47 -8.19 -6.16
N ASP A 52 15.50 -7.34 -5.81
CA ASP A 52 14.91 -6.29 -6.65
C ASP A 52 14.35 -6.79 -8.01
N LYS A 53 13.97 -8.07 -8.09
CA LYS A 53 13.39 -8.68 -9.29
C LYS A 53 11.88 -8.87 -9.18
N ILE A 54 11.20 -8.69 -10.31
CA ILE A 54 9.75 -8.79 -10.40
C ILE A 54 9.36 -9.66 -11.58
N LEU A 55 8.48 -10.60 -11.32
CA LEU A 55 7.81 -11.38 -12.33
C LEU A 55 6.61 -10.61 -12.88
N LEU A 56 6.45 -10.63 -14.20
CA LEU A 56 5.21 -10.27 -14.89
C LEU A 56 4.75 -11.45 -15.73
N PHE A 57 3.44 -11.71 -15.73
CA PHE A 57 2.83 -12.73 -16.58
C PHE A 57 1.49 -12.28 -17.15
N GLY A 58 1.33 -12.51 -18.45
CA GLY A 58 0.06 -12.38 -19.15
C GLY A 58 -0.48 -10.95 -19.22
N GLY A 59 -1.81 -10.84 -19.11
CA GLY A 59 -2.58 -9.62 -19.39
C GLY A 59 -3.16 -9.60 -20.80
N THR A 60 -3.61 -8.43 -21.23
CA THR A 60 -4.08 -8.19 -22.60
C THR A 60 -3.50 -6.90 -23.17
N ASP A 61 -3.22 -6.92 -24.46
CA ASP A 61 -2.68 -5.79 -25.24
C ASP A 61 -3.77 -5.06 -26.05
N LYS A 62 -5.05 -5.27 -25.71
CA LYS A 62 -6.29 -4.93 -26.45
C LYS A 62 -6.77 -5.99 -27.43
N TYR A 63 -5.85 -6.69 -28.08
CA TYR A 63 -6.16 -7.58 -29.21
C TYR A 63 -6.03 -9.05 -28.82
N ASN A 64 -5.07 -9.35 -27.95
CA ASN A 64 -4.68 -10.71 -27.60
C ASN A 64 -4.54 -10.84 -26.08
N LEU A 65 -4.97 -11.99 -25.56
CA LEU A 65 -4.48 -12.45 -24.27
C LEU A 65 -3.01 -12.85 -24.42
N LEU A 66 -2.21 -12.51 -23.43
CA LEU A 66 -0.77 -12.73 -23.42
C LEU A 66 -0.41 -13.90 -22.52
N SER A 67 0.64 -14.65 -22.89
CA SER A 67 1.22 -15.75 -22.10
C SER A 67 2.73 -15.59 -21.90
N ASP A 68 3.27 -14.43 -22.25
CA ASP A 68 4.67 -14.11 -22.10
C ASP A 68 5.01 -13.93 -20.61
N THR A 69 6.26 -14.25 -20.28
CA THR A 69 6.81 -14.12 -18.93
C THR A 69 7.95 -13.12 -19.00
N TRP A 70 7.92 -12.12 -18.13
CA TRP A 70 8.98 -11.09 -18.09
C TRP A 70 9.53 -10.97 -16.68
N ILE A 71 10.83 -10.70 -16.60
CA ILE A 71 11.52 -10.37 -15.36
C ILE A 71 12.02 -8.94 -15.46
N TYR A 72 11.56 -8.08 -14.56
CA TYR A 72 12.18 -6.78 -14.34
C TYR A 72 13.33 -6.94 -13.36
N ASP A 73 14.50 -6.40 -13.70
CA ASP A 73 15.60 -6.19 -12.76
C ASP A 73 15.76 -4.68 -12.53
N LEU A 74 15.51 -4.23 -11.30
CA LEU A 74 15.64 -2.80 -10.96
C LEU A 74 17.09 -2.31 -11.00
N SER A 75 18.06 -3.16 -10.66
CA SER A 75 19.47 -2.78 -10.59
C SER A 75 20.04 -2.49 -11.98
N GLU A 76 19.58 -3.23 -12.97
CA GLU A 76 19.90 -3.02 -14.38
C GLU A 76 18.92 -2.09 -15.10
N ASN A 77 17.78 -1.80 -14.44
CA ASN A 77 16.64 -1.08 -15.01
C ASN A 77 16.28 -1.62 -16.41
N THR A 78 15.95 -2.90 -16.49
CA THR A 78 15.53 -3.55 -17.74
C THR A 78 14.53 -4.66 -17.49
N TRP A 79 13.58 -4.82 -18.39
CA TRP A 79 12.78 -6.04 -18.50
C TRP A 79 13.46 -7.04 -19.42
N THR A 80 13.42 -8.32 -19.07
CA THR A 80 13.93 -9.43 -19.88
C THR A 80 12.82 -10.46 -20.05
N GLU A 81 12.48 -10.78 -21.29
CA GLU A 81 11.53 -11.86 -21.59
C GLU A 81 12.17 -13.22 -21.27
N VAL A 82 11.43 -14.06 -20.55
CA VAL A 82 11.85 -15.41 -20.18
C VAL A 82 11.09 -16.42 -21.01
N ILE A 83 11.83 -17.12 -21.86
CA ILE A 83 11.29 -18.21 -22.65
C ILE A 83 11.20 -19.47 -21.78
N CYS A 84 9.98 -19.88 -21.48
CA CYS A 84 9.69 -21.09 -20.72
C CYS A 84 9.19 -22.20 -21.64
N ASP A 85 9.66 -23.43 -21.46
CA ASP A 85 9.12 -24.60 -22.17
C ASP A 85 7.72 -25.00 -21.68
N THR A 86 7.46 -24.74 -20.39
CA THR A 86 6.17 -24.94 -19.74
C THR A 86 5.72 -23.62 -19.13
N PHE A 87 4.51 -23.19 -19.48
CA PHE A 87 3.93 -21.93 -19.03
C PHE A 87 2.40 -22.04 -18.94
N PRO A 88 1.75 -21.22 -18.08
CA PRO A 88 0.30 -21.12 -18.06
C PRO A 88 -0.24 -20.67 -19.42
N ARG A 89 -1.49 -20.98 -19.72
CA ARG A 89 -2.15 -20.43 -20.92
C ARG A 89 -2.21 -18.91 -20.85
N ALA A 90 -2.30 -18.30 -22.04
CA ALA A 90 -2.53 -16.86 -22.13
C ALA A 90 -3.77 -16.46 -21.32
N CYS A 91 -3.60 -15.50 -20.41
CA CYS A 91 -4.68 -15.10 -19.54
C CYS A 91 -4.60 -13.64 -19.08
N GLU A 92 -5.76 -13.08 -18.78
CA GLU A 92 -5.92 -11.84 -18.03
C GLU A 92 -6.54 -12.11 -16.65
N TYR A 93 -6.33 -11.16 -15.74
CA TYR A 93 -6.72 -11.21 -14.34
C TYR A 93 -6.32 -12.49 -13.57
N PRO A 94 -5.09 -13.02 -13.73
CA PRO A 94 -4.62 -14.08 -12.86
C PRO A 94 -4.44 -13.56 -11.43
N ALA A 95 -4.75 -14.41 -10.45
CA ALA A 95 -4.34 -14.18 -9.08
C ALA A 95 -2.84 -14.54 -8.95
N MET A 96 -1.97 -13.56 -8.69
CA MET A 96 -0.52 -13.78 -8.57
C MET A 96 0.05 -13.21 -7.26
N SER A 97 1.00 -13.94 -6.66
CA SER A 97 1.66 -13.50 -5.42
C SER A 97 3.08 -14.04 -5.28
N TYR A 98 3.94 -13.27 -4.60
CA TYR A 98 5.24 -13.74 -4.11
C TYR A 98 5.02 -14.87 -3.11
N ILE A 99 5.85 -15.92 -3.12
CA ILE A 99 5.75 -17.01 -2.13
C ILE A 99 7.04 -17.29 -1.38
N ASP A 100 8.18 -17.08 -2.03
CA ASP A 100 9.52 -17.25 -1.48
C ASP A 100 10.52 -16.55 -2.40
N VAL A 101 11.78 -16.43 -1.96
CA VAL A 101 12.85 -15.97 -2.84
C VAL A 101 12.87 -16.83 -4.09
N ASN A 102 12.96 -16.16 -5.25
CA ASN A 102 12.97 -16.73 -6.58
C ASN A 102 11.68 -17.48 -6.98
N LYS A 103 10.58 -17.31 -6.23
CA LYS A 103 9.33 -18.02 -6.51
C LYS A 103 8.08 -17.17 -6.42
N ALA A 104 7.19 -17.39 -7.37
CA ALA A 104 5.87 -16.79 -7.40
C ALA A 104 4.79 -17.84 -7.67
N PHE A 105 3.59 -17.59 -7.16
CA PHE A 105 2.41 -18.40 -7.35
C PHE A 105 1.45 -17.71 -8.31
N LEU A 106 0.75 -18.49 -9.14
CA LEU A 106 -0.31 -18.04 -10.02
C LEU A 106 -1.52 -18.99 -9.96
N PHE A 107 -2.72 -18.41 -9.92
CA PHE A 107 -3.98 -19.15 -10.00
C PHE A 107 -5.00 -18.48 -10.90
N GLY A 108 -5.74 -19.30 -11.64
CA GLY A 108 -6.92 -18.88 -12.38
C GLY A 108 -6.62 -17.90 -13.52
N GLY A 109 -7.55 -16.97 -13.74
CA GLY A 109 -7.53 -16.02 -14.85
C GLY A 109 -8.48 -16.39 -15.98
N GLN A 110 -8.83 -15.40 -16.78
CA GLN A 110 -9.63 -15.56 -17.99
C GLN A 110 -8.70 -15.93 -19.15
N THR A 111 -9.04 -17.00 -19.87
CA THR A 111 -8.27 -17.59 -20.98
C THR A 111 -9.12 -17.63 -22.25
N LEU A 112 -8.56 -18.06 -23.39
CA LEU A 112 -9.35 -18.40 -24.57
C LEU A 112 -9.77 -19.89 -24.56
N GLU A 113 -10.81 -20.24 -25.32
CA GLU A 113 -11.34 -21.61 -25.54
C GLU A 113 -10.24 -22.69 -25.69
N PRO A 114 -10.49 -23.97 -25.30
CA PRO A 114 -11.76 -24.71 -25.33
C PRO A 114 -12.51 -24.90 -23.98
N SER A 115 -12.17 -24.18 -22.90
CA SER A 115 -12.82 -24.35 -21.59
C SER A 115 -13.64 -23.13 -21.14
N LYS A 116 -14.62 -22.68 -21.94
CA LYS A 116 -15.46 -21.49 -21.62
C LYS A 116 -14.65 -20.27 -21.17
N GLY A 117 -13.40 -20.15 -21.60
CA GLY A 117 -12.53 -19.00 -21.34
C GLY A 117 -12.07 -18.72 -19.90
N TYR A 118 -11.99 -19.68 -18.97
CA TYR A 118 -11.42 -19.44 -17.62
C TYR A 118 -10.59 -20.61 -17.10
N SER A 119 -9.62 -20.31 -16.23
CA SER A 119 -8.69 -21.26 -15.63
C SER A 119 -8.99 -21.50 -14.14
N ASP A 120 -8.73 -22.72 -13.68
CA ASP A 120 -8.61 -23.15 -12.28
C ASP A 120 -7.20 -23.71 -12.00
N SER A 121 -6.26 -23.51 -12.93
CA SER A 121 -4.93 -24.08 -12.83
C SER A 121 -4.08 -23.36 -11.80
N THR A 122 -3.33 -24.13 -11.01
CA THR A 122 -2.34 -23.63 -10.05
C THR A 122 -0.93 -23.82 -10.60
N TRP A 123 -0.15 -22.73 -10.61
CA TRP A 123 1.21 -22.70 -11.15
C TRP A 123 2.18 -22.07 -10.16
N ILE A 124 3.43 -22.52 -10.20
CA ILE A 124 4.55 -21.89 -9.49
C ILE A 124 5.64 -21.55 -10.51
N PHE A 125 6.09 -20.30 -10.51
CA PHE A 125 7.30 -19.90 -11.23
C PHE A 125 8.52 -20.11 -10.34
N ASP A 126 9.59 -20.64 -10.91
CA ASP A 126 10.89 -20.84 -10.28
C ASP A 126 11.95 -20.11 -11.11
N LEU A 127 12.46 -18.98 -10.57
CA LEU A 127 13.44 -18.13 -11.25
C LEU A 127 14.80 -18.83 -11.40
N ASP A 128 15.21 -19.66 -10.44
CA ASP A 128 16.48 -20.41 -10.52
C ASP A 128 16.48 -21.37 -11.71
N LYS A 129 15.30 -21.86 -12.09
CA LYS A 129 15.09 -22.78 -13.20
C LYS A 129 14.50 -22.11 -14.45
N MET A 130 14.18 -20.82 -14.39
CA MET A 130 13.53 -20.05 -15.45
C MET A 130 12.30 -20.77 -16.04
N LYS A 131 11.41 -21.30 -15.19
CA LYS A 131 10.27 -22.10 -15.66
C LYS A 131 9.05 -22.01 -14.76
N TRP A 132 7.89 -22.26 -15.36
CA TRP A 132 6.66 -22.54 -14.63
C TRP A 132 6.47 -24.04 -14.40
N GLN A 133 5.98 -24.39 -13.22
CA GLN A 133 5.57 -25.73 -12.84
C GLN A 133 4.06 -25.77 -12.63
N PHE A 134 3.38 -26.67 -13.34
CA PHE A 134 1.98 -26.98 -13.09
C PHE A 134 1.85 -27.85 -11.84
N MET A 135 1.04 -27.43 -10.89
CA MET A 135 0.99 -28.07 -9.57
C MET A 135 -0.06 -29.19 -9.48
N ALA A 136 -1.13 -29.14 -10.27
CA ALA A 136 -2.20 -30.16 -10.31
C ALA A 136 -2.73 -30.61 -8.92
N PRO A 137 -3.15 -29.69 -8.03
CA PRO A 137 -3.70 -30.06 -6.72
C PRO A 137 -5.00 -30.88 -6.86
N ILE A 138 -5.24 -31.83 -5.96
CA ILE A 138 -6.43 -32.70 -6.01
C ILE A 138 -7.71 -31.92 -5.70
N ARG A 139 -7.63 -31.01 -4.73
CA ARG A 139 -8.68 -30.05 -4.40
C ARG A 139 -8.25 -28.68 -4.86
N HIS A 140 -9.16 -27.95 -5.48
CA HIS A 140 -8.95 -26.59 -5.95
C HIS A 140 -10.26 -25.80 -5.96
N PRO A 141 -10.18 -24.47 -5.89
CA PRO A 141 -11.31 -23.60 -6.14
C PRO A 141 -11.85 -23.82 -7.55
N TYR A 142 -13.12 -23.50 -7.76
CA TYR A 142 -13.70 -23.43 -9.11
C TYR A 142 -12.97 -22.37 -9.96
N LYS A 143 -12.93 -22.57 -11.28
CA LYS A 143 -12.32 -21.63 -12.23
C LYS A 143 -12.88 -20.23 -12.06
N ARG A 144 -11.99 -19.24 -12.04
CA ARG A 144 -12.32 -17.84 -11.74
C ARG A 144 -11.22 -16.92 -12.21
N TYR A 145 -11.55 -15.64 -12.30
CA TYR A 145 -10.64 -14.55 -12.61
C TYR A 145 -10.97 -13.37 -11.69
N ARG A 146 -10.07 -12.38 -11.62
CA ARG A 146 -10.20 -11.21 -10.71
C ARG A 146 -10.31 -11.57 -9.24
N SER A 147 -9.79 -12.73 -8.86
CA SER A 147 -9.62 -13.08 -7.46
C SER A 147 -8.49 -12.29 -6.84
N ALA A 148 -8.69 -11.83 -5.62
CA ALA A 148 -7.61 -11.30 -4.81
C ALA A 148 -6.78 -12.47 -4.24
N CYS A 149 -5.45 -12.38 -4.31
CA CYS A 149 -4.58 -13.33 -3.62
C CYS A 149 -3.37 -12.66 -2.96
N THR A 150 -2.87 -13.27 -1.89
CA THR A 150 -1.65 -12.82 -1.21
C THR A 150 -1.01 -13.97 -0.42
N TYR A 151 0.31 -13.95 -0.28
CA TYR A 151 1.00 -14.83 0.65
C TYR A 151 0.73 -14.42 2.08
N MET A 152 0.25 -15.39 2.86
CA MET A 152 -0.08 -15.17 4.26
C MET A 152 1.02 -15.68 5.21
N GLY A 153 2.20 -16.05 4.68
CA GLY A 153 3.24 -16.68 5.48
C GLY A 153 2.97 -18.17 5.73
N ASN A 154 3.91 -18.83 6.40
CA ASN A 154 3.82 -20.24 6.76
C ASN A 154 3.50 -21.18 5.59
N ASN A 155 4.05 -20.89 4.40
CA ASN A 155 3.83 -21.68 3.17
C ASN A 155 2.36 -21.68 2.69
N LYS A 156 1.61 -20.61 2.97
CA LYS A 156 0.19 -20.53 2.61
C LYS A 156 -0.13 -19.30 1.76
N ILE A 157 -1.00 -19.50 0.78
CA ILE A 157 -1.61 -18.42 -0.02
C ILE A 157 -3.07 -18.29 0.37
N LEU A 158 -3.50 -17.07 0.63
CA LEU A 158 -4.91 -16.74 0.75
C LEU A 158 -5.44 -16.35 -0.62
N LEU A 159 -6.56 -16.96 -1.02
CA LEU A 159 -7.35 -16.58 -2.18
C LEU A 159 -8.75 -16.22 -1.70
N HIS A 160 -9.26 -15.08 -2.16
CA HIS A 160 -10.60 -14.64 -1.86
C HIS A 160 -11.26 -14.07 -3.11
N SER A 161 -12.57 -14.27 -3.20
CA SER A 161 -13.41 -13.68 -4.23
C SER A 161 -13.05 -14.07 -5.68
N GLY A 162 -13.40 -13.23 -6.63
CA GLY A 162 -13.36 -13.46 -8.07
C GLY A 162 -14.76 -13.56 -8.68
N GLU A 163 -14.81 -13.77 -9.99
CA GLU A 163 -16.06 -13.90 -10.74
C GLU A 163 -16.27 -15.33 -11.28
N LEU A 164 -17.54 -15.66 -11.56
CA LEU A 164 -18.03 -16.89 -12.20
C LEU A 164 -17.98 -18.16 -11.36
N CYS A 165 -18.29 -18.02 -10.07
CA CYS A 165 -18.61 -19.18 -9.25
C CYS A 165 -19.94 -19.84 -9.70
N PRO A 166 -20.13 -21.15 -9.52
CA PRO A 166 -21.30 -21.86 -10.08
C PRO A 166 -22.66 -21.37 -9.60
N ASP A 167 -22.73 -20.88 -8.35
CA ASP A 167 -23.99 -20.55 -7.66
C ASP A 167 -24.23 -19.03 -7.52
N ASP A 168 -23.22 -18.21 -7.83
CA ASP A 168 -23.28 -16.75 -7.75
C ASP A 168 -22.31 -16.13 -8.77
N PHE A 169 -22.67 -14.97 -9.33
CA PHE A 169 -21.79 -14.25 -10.26
C PHE A 169 -20.45 -13.90 -9.59
N PHE A 170 -20.47 -13.57 -8.30
CA PHE A 170 -19.28 -13.31 -7.51
C PHE A 170 -18.98 -14.49 -6.59
N CYS A 171 -17.74 -14.95 -6.61
CA CYS A 171 -17.22 -15.83 -5.60
C CYS A 171 -17.15 -15.07 -4.27
N SER A 172 -17.75 -15.61 -3.21
CA SER A 172 -17.61 -15.08 -1.84
C SER A 172 -16.87 -16.06 -0.91
N ASP A 173 -16.35 -17.14 -1.51
CA ASP A 173 -15.60 -18.18 -0.83
C ASP A 173 -14.16 -17.75 -0.55
N THR A 174 -13.57 -18.41 0.44
CA THR A 174 -12.19 -18.18 0.87
C THR A 174 -11.45 -19.50 0.84
N TRP A 175 -10.27 -19.48 0.23
CA TRP A 175 -9.45 -20.66 0.07
C TRP A 175 -8.03 -20.40 0.55
N ILE A 176 -7.44 -21.43 1.16
CA ILE A 176 -6.03 -21.43 1.51
C ILE A 176 -5.33 -22.52 0.69
N TYR A 177 -4.31 -22.15 -0.06
CA TYR A 177 -3.41 -23.11 -0.68
C TYR A 177 -2.21 -23.35 0.23
N ASP A 178 -1.95 -24.60 0.59
CA ASP A 178 -0.75 -25.00 1.33
C ASP A 178 0.32 -25.51 0.36
N LEU A 179 1.40 -24.75 0.24
CA LEU A 179 2.52 -25.04 -0.66
C LEU A 179 3.26 -26.34 -0.29
N ARG A 180 3.19 -26.79 0.97
CA ARG A 180 3.86 -28.02 1.43
C ARG A 180 3.09 -29.26 1.02
N THR A 181 1.77 -29.18 1.08
CA THR A 181 0.89 -30.32 0.75
C THR A 181 0.39 -30.28 -0.69
N ASN A 182 0.61 -29.18 -1.41
CA ASN A 182 0.09 -28.94 -2.75
C ASN A 182 -1.43 -29.15 -2.82
N ASN A 183 -2.16 -28.55 -1.90
CA ASN A 183 -3.62 -28.67 -1.86
C ASN A 183 -4.28 -27.37 -1.41
N TRP A 184 -5.50 -27.19 -1.91
CA TRP A 184 -6.39 -26.14 -1.47
C TRP A 184 -7.39 -26.64 -0.43
N ASP A 185 -7.61 -25.83 0.60
CA ASP A 185 -8.65 -26.02 1.59
C ASP A 185 -9.62 -24.83 1.58
N SER A 186 -10.91 -25.11 1.47
CA SER A 186 -11.96 -24.10 1.61
C SER A 186 -12.13 -23.75 3.08
N ILE A 187 -12.13 -22.45 3.40
CA ILE A 187 -12.28 -21.96 4.76
C ILE A 187 -13.71 -21.42 4.93
N ALA A 188 -14.46 -22.04 5.84
CA ALA A 188 -15.73 -21.49 6.29
C ALA A 188 -15.43 -20.25 7.14
N THR A 189 -16.01 -19.11 6.77
CA THR A 189 -15.80 -17.85 7.46
C THR A 189 -17.13 -17.13 7.66
N ASP A 190 -17.26 -16.47 8.81
CA ASP A 190 -18.41 -15.61 9.10
C ASP A 190 -18.14 -14.18 8.59
N LYS A 191 -19.16 -13.50 8.05
CA LYS A 191 -19.10 -12.09 7.60
C LYS A 191 -17.99 -11.83 6.56
N VAL A 192 -18.03 -12.57 5.47
CA VAL A 192 -17.16 -12.35 4.31
C VAL A 192 -17.42 -11.00 3.63
N PRO A 193 -16.40 -10.41 2.99
CA PRO A 193 -16.61 -9.35 2.01
C PRO A 193 -17.61 -9.80 0.96
N SER A 194 -18.56 -8.93 0.63
CA SER A 194 -19.54 -9.18 -0.45
C SER A 194 -18.98 -8.74 -1.79
N GLY A 195 -19.33 -9.45 -2.86
CA GLY A 195 -18.99 -9.06 -4.22
C GLY A 195 -17.53 -9.27 -4.60
N GLU A 196 -17.09 -8.58 -5.66
CA GLU A 196 -15.74 -8.72 -6.22
C GLU A 196 -14.73 -7.90 -5.42
N THR A 197 -14.06 -8.51 -4.44
CA THR A 197 -12.92 -7.85 -3.77
C THR A 197 -11.68 -7.96 -4.64
N GLN A 198 -11.10 -6.82 -5.03
CA GLN A 198 -10.00 -6.78 -6.00
C GLN A 198 -8.64 -6.47 -5.39
N MET A 199 -8.57 -5.77 -4.26
CA MET A 199 -7.31 -5.42 -3.61
C MET A 199 -7.12 -6.22 -2.33
N MET A 200 -5.94 -6.83 -2.22
CA MET A 200 -5.53 -7.53 -1.01
C MET A 200 -4.02 -7.41 -0.81
N CYS A 201 -3.62 -7.09 0.42
CA CYS A 201 -2.21 -7.11 0.79
C CYS A 201 -2.03 -7.54 2.25
N GLN A 202 -0.90 -8.18 2.55
CA GLN A 202 -0.52 -8.44 3.93
C GLN A 202 -0.20 -7.12 4.61
N LEU A 203 -1.01 -6.71 5.60
CA LEU A 203 -0.86 -5.42 6.25
C LEU A 203 0.16 -5.46 7.38
N ASP A 204 0.14 -6.53 8.17
CA ASP A 204 1.08 -6.78 9.26
C ASP A 204 1.33 -8.29 9.47
N SER A 205 1.93 -8.66 10.60
CA SER A 205 2.19 -10.07 10.94
C SER A 205 0.93 -10.92 11.16
N GLU A 206 -0.19 -10.32 11.55
CA GLU A 206 -1.45 -10.96 11.95
C GLU A 206 -2.59 -10.76 10.93
N ASN A 207 -2.59 -9.67 10.18
CA ASN A 207 -3.72 -9.17 9.42
C ASN A 207 -3.40 -9.01 7.93
N ILE A 208 -4.35 -9.45 7.11
CA ILE A 208 -4.41 -9.16 5.67
C ILE A 208 -5.53 -8.15 5.45
N LEU A 209 -5.24 -7.08 4.73
CA LEU A 209 -6.22 -6.06 4.33
C LEU A 209 -6.89 -6.48 3.04
N LEU A 210 -8.22 -6.45 3.03
CA LEU A 210 -9.07 -6.60 1.85
C LEU A 210 -9.90 -5.33 1.70
N TYR A 211 -9.90 -4.77 0.50
CA TYR A 211 -10.53 -3.48 0.26
C TYR A 211 -10.90 -3.27 -1.21
N GLY A 212 -11.93 -2.44 -1.43
CA GLY A 212 -12.36 -2.00 -2.75
C GLY A 212 -12.97 -3.11 -3.59
N GLY A 213 -13.32 -2.75 -4.82
CA GLY A 213 -13.94 -3.66 -5.77
C GLY A 213 -15.37 -3.29 -6.14
N TRP A 214 -16.12 -4.25 -6.66
CA TRP A 214 -17.42 -3.99 -7.29
C TRP A 214 -18.50 -5.03 -6.96
N TRP A 215 -19.70 -4.54 -6.63
CA TRP A 215 -20.92 -5.35 -6.48
C TRP A 215 -22.18 -4.59 -6.88
N GLY A 216 -22.33 -4.29 -8.17
CA GLY A 216 -23.40 -3.38 -8.63
C GLY A 216 -23.20 -1.92 -8.18
N GLY A 217 -22.06 -1.65 -7.55
CA GLY A 217 -21.56 -0.39 -7.02
C GLY A 217 -20.20 -0.62 -6.38
N TYR A 218 -19.47 0.45 -6.07
CA TYR A 218 -18.21 0.36 -5.37
C TYR A 218 -18.39 -0.25 -3.97
N ILE A 219 -17.45 -1.11 -3.57
CA ILE A 219 -17.39 -1.70 -2.23
C ILE A 219 -16.51 -0.80 -1.35
N PRO A 220 -17.07 0.07 -0.50
CA PRO A 220 -16.25 0.87 0.40
C PRO A 220 -15.68 0.03 1.54
N GLU A 221 -16.31 -1.08 1.94
CA GLU A 221 -15.96 -1.79 3.16
C GLU A 221 -14.49 -2.21 3.22
N ILE A 222 -13.90 -2.05 4.41
CA ILE A 222 -12.54 -2.49 4.73
C ILE A 222 -12.67 -3.74 5.58
N TYR A 223 -12.02 -4.82 5.16
CA TYR A 223 -11.98 -6.05 5.94
C TYR A 223 -10.55 -6.40 6.32
N PHE A 224 -10.36 -6.83 7.56
CA PHE A 224 -9.15 -7.53 7.97
C PHE A 224 -9.45 -9.02 8.02
N PHE A 225 -8.62 -9.81 7.35
CA PHE A 225 -8.55 -11.25 7.54
C PHE A 225 -7.45 -11.57 8.55
N ASN A 226 -7.82 -12.13 9.70
CA ASN A 226 -6.86 -12.53 10.72
C ASN A 226 -6.27 -13.91 10.39
N LYS A 227 -4.94 -13.96 10.30
CA LYS A 227 -4.18 -15.12 9.82
C LYS A 227 -4.10 -16.28 10.81
N GLU A 228 -4.39 -16.05 12.09
CA GLU A 228 -4.36 -17.10 13.12
C GLU A 228 -5.75 -17.75 13.29
N THR A 229 -6.78 -16.92 13.34
CA THR A 229 -8.16 -17.34 13.57
C THR A 229 -8.91 -17.67 12.28
N TYR A 230 -8.35 -17.33 11.12
CA TYR A 230 -8.98 -17.46 9.79
C TYR A 230 -10.38 -16.83 9.72
N ASN A 231 -10.51 -15.62 10.25
CA ASN A 231 -11.79 -14.91 10.30
C ASN A 231 -11.68 -13.49 9.77
N TYR A 232 -12.78 -13.02 9.18
CA TYR A 232 -12.93 -11.64 8.71
C TYR A 232 -13.46 -10.74 9.82
N LYS A 233 -12.96 -9.50 9.83
CA LYS A 233 -13.44 -8.42 10.68
C LYS A 233 -13.66 -7.18 9.83
N LEU A 234 -14.92 -6.72 9.77
CA LEU A 234 -15.27 -5.44 9.17
C LEU A 234 -14.66 -4.30 10.01
N ILE A 235 -13.93 -3.42 9.34
CA ILE A 235 -13.27 -2.26 9.92
C ILE A 235 -14.02 -1.00 9.48
N LYS A 236 -14.33 -0.14 10.44
CA LYS A 236 -14.86 1.20 10.18
C LYS A 236 -13.68 2.16 10.15
N PRO A 237 -13.36 2.78 9.00
CA PRO A 237 -12.30 3.78 8.96
C PRO A 237 -12.68 4.99 9.82
N ASN A 238 -11.68 5.65 10.40
CA ASN A 238 -11.89 6.81 11.27
C ASN A 238 -12.23 8.11 10.50
N LYS A 239 -12.11 8.09 9.16
CA LYS A 239 -12.48 9.17 8.24
C LYS A 239 -13.25 8.60 7.05
N ASP A 240 -13.79 9.48 6.21
CA ASP A 240 -14.47 9.08 4.96
C ASP A 240 -13.62 8.10 4.18
N ASN A 241 -14.28 7.04 3.72
CA ASN A 241 -13.63 6.03 2.91
C ASN A 241 -13.44 6.57 1.50
N ILE A 242 -12.37 6.13 0.85
CA ILE A 242 -12.24 6.34 -0.58
C ILE A 242 -13.08 5.26 -1.29
N TRP A 243 -13.59 5.54 -2.48
CA TRP A 243 -14.45 4.61 -3.22
C TRP A 243 -13.70 4.27 -4.50
N ARG A 244 -13.09 3.09 -4.56
CA ARG A 244 -12.27 2.69 -5.72
C ARG A 244 -12.38 1.21 -6.04
N SER A 245 -12.22 0.91 -7.33
CA SER A 245 -12.08 -0.44 -7.90
C SER A 245 -11.01 -0.42 -8.99
N LYS A 246 -10.64 -1.58 -9.54
CA LYS A 246 -9.70 -1.75 -10.65
C LYS A 246 -8.34 -1.07 -10.37
N SER A 247 -7.97 -1.02 -9.11
CA SER A 247 -6.75 -0.41 -8.59
C SER A 247 -5.80 -1.51 -8.11
N ALA A 248 -4.57 -1.13 -7.77
CA ALA A 248 -3.61 -2.01 -7.14
C ALA A 248 -3.35 -1.53 -5.70
N MET A 249 -3.00 -2.49 -4.84
CA MET A 249 -2.63 -2.22 -3.45
C MET A 249 -1.44 -3.08 -3.05
N VAL A 250 -0.50 -2.48 -2.33
CA VAL A 250 0.66 -3.19 -1.76
C VAL A 250 0.93 -2.72 -0.35
N ASN A 251 1.50 -3.60 0.47
CA ASN A 251 2.14 -3.18 1.71
C ASN A 251 3.43 -2.44 1.37
N LEU A 252 3.72 -1.35 2.07
CA LEU A 252 5.01 -0.66 1.97
C LEU A 252 5.91 -1.01 3.13
N ILE A 253 5.38 -0.84 4.33
CA ILE A 253 6.00 -1.17 5.60
C ILE A 253 4.92 -1.74 6.52
N ASP A 254 5.33 -2.33 7.64
CA ASP A 254 4.38 -2.89 8.62
C ASP A 254 3.29 -1.86 9.01
N GLY A 255 2.03 -2.23 8.79
CA GLY A 255 0.87 -1.40 9.08
C GLY A 255 0.55 -0.27 8.09
N ILE A 256 1.32 -0.10 7.01
CA ILE A 256 1.04 0.92 5.98
C ILE A 256 0.92 0.27 4.59
N ALA A 257 -0.25 0.42 3.98
CA ALA A 257 -0.51 0.01 2.61
C ALA A 257 -0.62 1.21 1.67
N LEU A 258 -0.16 1.05 0.44
CA LEU A 258 -0.27 2.01 -0.66
C LEU A 258 -1.32 1.53 -1.64
N THR A 259 -2.13 2.47 -2.14
CA THR A 259 -2.97 2.28 -3.32
C THR A 259 -2.82 3.47 -4.26
N PHE A 260 -2.94 3.21 -5.56
CA PHE A 260 -2.79 4.22 -6.59
C PHE A 260 -3.86 4.07 -7.67
N GLY A 261 -4.41 5.20 -8.11
CA GLY A 261 -5.35 5.27 -9.23
C GLY A 261 -6.54 4.31 -9.11
N GLY A 262 -6.93 3.70 -10.22
CA GLY A 262 -8.13 2.88 -10.33
C GLY A 262 -9.35 3.68 -10.78
N ASP A 263 -10.46 2.96 -10.91
CA ASP A 263 -11.78 3.51 -11.21
C ASP A 263 -12.39 4.02 -9.90
N THR A 264 -12.73 5.31 -9.86
CA THR A 264 -13.21 6.00 -8.66
C THR A 264 -14.59 6.58 -8.88
N TYR A 265 -15.33 6.75 -7.79
CA TYR A 265 -16.58 7.49 -7.81
C TYR A 265 -16.31 9.00 -7.75
N ASP A 266 -15.76 9.59 -8.83
CA ASP A 266 -15.69 11.05 -8.94
C ASP A 266 -16.82 11.59 -9.83
N VAL A 267 -17.77 12.28 -9.20
CA VAL A 267 -18.77 13.12 -9.88
C VAL A 267 -18.15 14.49 -10.13
N ILE A 268 -17.06 14.51 -10.91
CA ILE A 268 -16.56 15.77 -11.48
C ILE A 268 -16.98 15.76 -12.95
N ASP A 269 -17.75 16.79 -13.33
CA ASP A 269 -18.17 17.08 -14.71
C ASP A 269 -19.16 16.12 -15.39
N SER A 270 -20.04 15.45 -14.65
CA SER A 270 -21.17 14.66 -15.23
C SER A 270 -20.78 13.56 -16.23
N ILE A 271 -19.48 13.23 -16.33
CA ILE A 271 -18.94 12.16 -17.17
C ILE A 271 -18.67 10.97 -16.26
N ARG A 272 -19.44 9.90 -16.45
CA ARG A 272 -19.17 8.59 -15.82
C ARG A 272 -17.87 8.04 -16.41
N ASN A 273 -16.98 7.50 -15.56
CA ASN A 273 -15.70 6.83 -15.88
C ASN A 273 -14.45 7.75 -15.86
N GLN A 274 -14.24 8.53 -14.80
CA GLN A 274 -12.92 9.10 -14.56
C GLN A 274 -12.10 8.13 -13.69
N PHE A 275 -11.12 7.48 -14.31
CA PHE A 275 -10.06 6.78 -13.59
C PHE A 275 -9.08 7.83 -13.03
N ASN A 276 -8.47 7.53 -11.88
CA ASN A 276 -7.65 8.47 -11.13
C ASN A 276 -6.14 8.15 -11.19
N ASN A 277 -5.34 9.11 -10.73
CA ASN A 277 -3.90 8.99 -10.45
C ASN A 277 -3.56 9.52 -9.04
N ASP A 278 -4.53 9.45 -8.15
CA ASP A 278 -4.33 9.78 -6.76
C ASP A 278 -3.49 8.70 -6.07
N THR A 279 -2.71 9.11 -5.06
CA THR A 279 -1.84 8.23 -4.29
C THR A 279 -2.31 8.25 -2.84
N TRP A 280 -2.68 7.09 -2.29
CA TRP A 280 -3.23 7.00 -0.95
C TRP A 280 -2.50 5.98 -0.11
N LEU A 281 -2.33 6.31 1.17
CA LEU A 281 -1.84 5.39 2.19
C LEU A 281 -2.99 4.99 3.12
N PHE A 282 -3.09 3.71 3.44
CA PHE A 282 -3.89 3.21 4.54
C PHE A 282 -2.99 2.94 5.75
N ASN A 283 -3.32 3.53 6.90
CA ASN A 283 -2.60 3.31 8.15
C ASN A 283 -3.44 2.43 9.10
N ILE A 284 -2.90 1.29 9.51
CA ILE A 284 -3.61 0.35 10.39
C ILE A 284 -3.81 0.91 11.81
N LYS A 285 -2.87 1.73 12.31
CA LYS A 285 -2.84 2.17 13.71
C LYS A 285 -4.08 2.97 14.09
N ASP A 286 -4.53 3.80 13.16
CA ASP A 286 -5.70 4.65 13.32
C ASP A 286 -6.77 4.39 12.25
N THR A 287 -6.63 3.32 11.46
CA THR A 287 -7.56 2.93 10.39
C THR A 287 -7.96 4.10 9.49
N THR A 288 -6.98 4.92 9.10
CA THR A 288 -7.20 6.11 8.25
C THR A 288 -6.59 5.97 6.87
N TRP A 289 -7.24 6.65 5.93
CA TRP A 289 -6.68 6.97 4.63
C TRP A 289 -5.99 8.33 4.65
N ILE A 290 -4.80 8.41 4.06
CA ILE A 290 -4.02 9.64 3.91
C ILE A 290 -3.69 9.80 2.44
N GLU A 291 -4.16 10.89 1.83
CA GLU A 291 -3.77 11.22 0.46
C GLU A 291 -2.37 11.83 0.44
N LEU A 292 -1.52 11.31 -0.42
CA LEU A 292 -0.25 11.93 -0.76
C LEU A 292 -0.41 12.79 -2.01
N LYS A 293 0.33 13.90 -2.06
CA LYS A 293 0.44 14.77 -3.23
C LYS A 293 1.89 14.83 -3.71
N PRO A 294 2.43 13.76 -4.32
CA PRO A 294 3.77 13.79 -4.91
C PRO A 294 3.84 14.80 -6.08
N GLU A 295 5.00 15.42 -6.32
CA GLU A 295 5.16 16.36 -7.44
C GLU A 295 5.05 15.65 -8.80
N ASN A 296 5.76 14.53 -8.94
CA ASN A 296 5.67 13.66 -10.10
C ASN A 296 4.73 12.52 -9.76
N ILE A 297 3.70 12.31 -10.59
CA ILE A 297 2.71 11.25 -10.41
C ILE A 297 2.55 10.49 -11.72
N PRO A 298 2.36 9.15 -11.69
CA PRO A 298 1.99 8.41 -12.88
C PRO A 298 0.69 8.96 -13.49
N PRO A 299 0.48 8.84 -14.81
CA PRO A 299 -0.78 9.22 -15.41
C PRO A 299 -1.95 8.37 -14.89
N ARG A 300 -3.15 8.92 -15.01
CA ARG A 300 -4.41 8.26 -14.62
C ARG A 300 -4.52 6.89 -15.27
N ARG A 301 -4.82 5.87 -14.47
CA ARG A 301 -4.92 4.49 -14.96
C ARG A 301 -5.73 3.57 -14.04
N TYR A 302 -6.21 2.47 -14.60
CA TYR A 302 -6.82 1.34 -13.89
C TYR A 302 -6.35 0.01 -14.50
N TRP A 303 -6.60 -1.12 -13.84
CA TRP A 303 -6.10 -2.46 -14.22
C TRP A 303 -4.57 -2.57 -14.39
N HIS A 304 -3.85 -1.64 -13.78
CA HIS A 304 -2.40 -1.74 -13.58
C HIS A 304 -2.12 -2.68 -12.41
N ASN A 305 -0.87 -3.11 -12.26
CA ASN A 305 -0.44 -3.89 -11.13
C ASN A 305 0.69 -3.18 -10.37
N MET A 306 0.82 -3.49 -9.09
CA MET A 306 1.85 -2.96 -8.21
C MET A 306 2.44 -4.07 -7.36
N VAL A 307 3.74 -4.00 -7.12
CA VAL A 307 4.48 -4.97 -6.31
C VAL A 307 5.39 -4.26 -5.34
N LYS A 308 5.36 -4.67 -4.06
CA LYS A 308 6.38 -4.32 -3.06
C LYS A 308 7.70 -4.97 -3.44
N ILE A 309 8.77 -4.19 -3.54
CA ILE A 309 10.12 -4.69 -3.83
C ILE A 309 11.09 -4.54 -2.64
N GLY A 310 10.67 -3.82 -1.60
CA GLY A 310 11.45 -3.61 -0.40
C GLY A 310 10.67 -2.76 0.60
N GLU A 311 11.23 -2.55 1.80
CA GLU A 311 10.63 -1.65 2.78
C GLU A 311 10.49 -0.24 2.18
N GLY A 312 9.26 0.27 2.17
CA GLY A 312 8.93 1.57 1.61
C GLY A 312 8.98 1.66 0.09
N LYS A 313 9.19 0.55 -0.65
CA LYS A 313 9.36 0.60 -2.12
C LYS A 313 8.37 -0.25 -2.86
N ALA A 314 7.79 0.31 -3.92
CA ALA A 314 6.89 -0.41 -4.82
C ALA A 314 7.15 -0.07 -6.28
N ILE A 315 7.00 -1.05 -7.17
CA ILE A 315 6.97 -0.84 -8.62
C ILE A 315 5.54 -0.91 -9.12
N LEU A 316 5.19 0.00 -10.01
CA LEU A 316 3.96 0.04 -10.79
C LEU A 316 4.29 -0.21 -12.25
N PHE A 317 3.47 -1.02 -12.93
CA PHE A 317 3.56 -1.23 -14.37
C PHE A 317 2.17 -1.35 -15.02
N GLY A 318 2.08 -0.81 -16.24
CA GLY A 318 0.97 -1.03 -17.16
C GLY A 318 -0.36 -0.43 -16.73
N GLY A 319 -1.46 -1.08 -17.15
CA GLY A 319 -2.83 -0.60 -17.00
C GLY A 319 -3.36 0.17 -18.21
N ILE A 320 -4.62 0.60 -18.12
CA ILE A 320 -5.29 1.42 -19.13
C ILE A 320 -5.40 2.87 -18.63
N GLY A 321 -4.86 3.80 -19.40
CA GLY A 321 -5.06 5.24 -19.27
C GLY A 321 -5.57 5.85 -20.58
N ALA A 322 -4.79 6.75 -21.20
CA ALA A 322 -5.05 7.22 -22.57
C ALA A 322 -4.91 6.11 -23.64
N GLY A 323 -4.30 5.00 -23.26
CA GLY A 323 -4.15 3.76 -24.01
C GLY A 323 -3.65 2.67 -23.07
N TYR A 324 -3.22 1.54 -23.64
CA TYR A 324 -2.51 0.51 -22.87
C TYR A 324 -1.10 1.01 -22.57
N LEU A 325 -0.76 1.05 -21.28
CA LEU A 325 0.48 1.64 -20.80
C LEU A 325 1.56 0.55 -20.64
N ASN A 326 2.82 0.91 -20.83
CA ASN A 326 4.01 0.07 -20.61
C ASN A 326 5.11 0.81 -19.83
N ASP A 327 4.74 1.89 -19.16
CA ASP A 327 5.65 2.66 -18.33
C ASP A 327 5.86 1.97 -16.97
N THR A 328 7.10 2.02 -16.49
CA THR A 328 7.51 1.48 -15.19
C THR A 328 7.72 2.64 -14.23
N TRP A 329 7.13 2.57 -13.04
CA TRP A 329 7.25 3.61 -12.02
C TRP A 329 7.71 3.03 -10.70
N LEU A 330 8.63 3.70 -10.03
CA LEU A 330 9.07 3.40 -8.67
C LEU A 330 8.44 4.39 -7.70
N PHE A 331 7.74 3.86 -6.70
CA PHE A 331 7.36 4.58 -5.50
C PHE A 331 8.37 4.33 -4.39
N GLU A 332 8.82 5.40 -3.75
CA GLU A 332 9.64 5.34 -2.55
C GLU A 332 8.96 6.10 -1.42
N TYR A 333 8.84 5.44 -0.27
CA TYR A 333 8.24 5.95 0.96
C TYR A 333 9.24 5.86 2.10
N ASP A 334 9.47 6.99 2.75
CA ASP A 334 10.29 7.05 3.95
C ASP A 334 9.40 7.49 5.13
N PRO A 335 9.06 6.59 6.08
CA PRO A 335 8.25 6.95 7.25
C PRO A 335 8.95 7.97 8.16
N THR A 336 10.27 8.12 8.06
CA THR A 336 11.05 9.11 8.81
C THR A 336 11.05 10.49 8.13
N SER A 337 10.63 10.55 6.86
CA SER A 337 10.52 11.79 6.10
C SER A 337 9.23 12.57 6.40
N ILE A 338 8.61 12.37 7.57
CA ILE A 338 7.66 13.35 8.12
C ILE A 338 8.44 14.66 8.26
N LYS A 339 8.23 15.60 7.34
CA LYS A 339 8.58 16.99 7.52
C LYS A 339 7.73 17.45 8.69
N GLU A 340 8.39 17.61 9.81
CA GLU A 340 8.03 18.69 10.71
C GLU A 340 8.10 19.99 9.93
N ASP A 341 7.03 20.78 10.01
CA ASP A 341 7.12 22.17 10.46
C ASP A 341 8.34 22.98 9.95
N GLY A 342 8.70 22.98 8.66
CA GLY A 342 9.80 23.71 8.01
C GLY A 342 9.66 25.24 8.05
N THR A 343 9.29 25.77 9.20
CA THR A 343 9.48 27.17 9.56
C THR A 343 10.23 27.26 10.88
N ASN A 344 11.53 27.55 10.79
CA ASN A 344 12.42 28.00 11.87
C ASN A 344 12.26 27.30 13.23
N LYS A 345 12.97 26.18 13.45
CA LYS A 345 13.24 25.72 14.81
C LYS A 345 14.71 25.88 15.16
N LEU A 346 14.91 26.62 16.25
CA LEU A 346 16.13 26.63 17.07
C LEU A 346 16.54 25.22 17.55
N ILE A 347 15.72 24.18 17.34
CA ILE A 347 15.80 22.86 18.00
C ILE A 347 15.57 21.74 16.98
N ASP A 348 16.39 20.70 17.02
CA ASP A 348 16.29 19.42 16.31
C ASP A 348 16.14 18.27 17.31
N PHE A 349 15.46 17.18 16.91
CA PHE A 349 15.27 15.99 17.75
C PHE A 349 15.81 14.75 17.03
N ILE A 350 16.68 14.01 17.71
CA ILE A 350 17.17 12.72 17.22
C ILE A 350 16.80 11.64 18.23
N GLN A 351 15.95 10.69 17.83
CA GLN A 351 15.62 9.52 18.63
C GLN A 351 16.61 8.37 18.33
N LYS A 352 17.31 7.92 19.36
CA LYS A 352 18.12 6.68 19.36
C LYS A 352 17.45 5.67 20.30
N ARG A 353 17.69 4.37 20.11
CA ARG A 353 16.99 3.22 20.74
C ARG A 353 16.45 3.40 22.19
N SER A 354 17.14 4.14 23.07
CA SER A 354 16.70 4.46 24.44
C SER A 354 16.93 5.93 24.86
N LYS A 355 17.23 6.80 23.91
CA LYS A 355 17.66 8.19 24.15
C LYS A 355 16.98 9.15 23.18
N ILE A 356 16.54 10.28 23.70
CA ILE A 356 16.19 11.45 22.88
C ILE A 356 17.33 12.45 23.03
N GLU A 357 17.91 12.81 21.89
CA GLU A 357 18.95 13.84 21.79
C GLU A 357 18.32 15.11 21.20
N ILE A 358 18.54 16.24 21.87
CA ILE A 358 17.96 17.53 21.52
C ILE A 358 19.10 18.45 21.10
N ASN A 359 19.15 18.81 19.82
CA ASN A 359 20.20 19.65 19.28
C ASN A 359 19.70 21.07 19.09
N LEU A 360 20.43 22.06 19.57
CA LEU A 360 20.09 23.47 19.34
C LEU A 360 20.87 23.98 18.13
N LYS A 361 20.17 24.51 17.12
CA LYS A 361 20.77 24.94 15.85
C LYS A 361 21.41 26.33 15.90
N GLU A 362 21.10 27.16 16.90
CA GLU A 362 21.69 28.50 17.06
C GLU A 362 22.20 28.79 18.47
N ASN A 363 23.39 29.39 18.53
CA ASN A 363 24.13 29.73 19.74
C ASN A 363 23.73 31.12 20.27
N ASN A 364 22.44 31.31 20.52
CA ASN A 364 21.88 32.58 21.01
C ASN A 364 21.43 32.40 22.46
N ASN A 365 22.08 33.08 23.42
CA ASN A 365 21.88 32.96 24.88
C ASN A 365 20.40 32.99 25.31
N TYR A 366 19.73 31.84 25.34
CA TYR A 366 18.33 31.67 25.70
C TYR A 366 18.19 30.51 26.68
N ILE A 367 17.24 30.66 27.60
CA ILE A 367 16.78 29.58 28.46
C ILE A 367 15.56 28.96 27.77
N ILE A 368 15.67 27.68 27.46
CA ILE A 368 14.62 26.85 26.88
C ILE A 368 14.13 25.92 27.99
N GLU A 369 12.83 25.97 28.29
CA GLU A 369 12.20 25.02 29.20
C GLU A 369 11.51 23.92 28.38
N ILE A 370 11.79 22.66 28.73
CA ILE A 370 11.20 21.47 28.11
C ILE A 370 10.41 20.74 29.18
N GLN A 371 9.11 20.68 29.02
CA GLN A 371 8.20 19.92 29.87
C GLN A 371 7.85 18.59 29.18
N ILE A 372 7.82 17.52 29.96
CA ILE A 372 7.61 16.15 29.48
C ILE A 372 6.42 15.58 30.19
N PHE A 373 5.45 15.09 29.44
CA PHE A 373 4.24 14.47 29.96
C PHE A 373 4.16 12.99 29.54
N ASP A 374 3.48 12.17 30.33
CA ASP A 374 3.10 10.83 29.92
C ASP A 374 1.94 10.89 28.90
N TYR A 375 1.61 9.74 28.32
CA TYR A 375 0.49 9.62 27.39
C TYR A 375 -0.89 9.92 28.02
N LEU A 376 -0.96 10.04 29.35
CA LEU A 376 -2.16 10.44 30.10
C LEU A 376 -2.20 11.95 30.37
N GLY A 377 -1.17 12.69 29.97
CA GLY A 377 -1.05 14.14 30.16
C GLY A 377 -0.52 14.55 31.53
N ASN A 378 0.01 13.63 32.34
CA ASN A 378 0.66 13.98 33.61
C ASN A 378 2.08 14.46 33.35
N LEU A 379 2.45 15.59 33.95
CA LEU A 379 3.81 16.12 33.87
C LEU A 379 4.77 15.17 34.61
N ILE A 380 5.70 14.58 33.85
CA ILE A 380 6.75 13.70 34.35
C ILE A 380 7.98 14.50 34.75
N ARG A 381 8.39 15.47 33.93
CA ARG A 381 9.68 16.16 34.11
C ARG A 381 9.71 17.54 33.47
N ILE A 382 10.47 18.45 34.06
CA ILE A 382 10.83 19.75 33.47
C ILE A 382 12.36 19.82 33.35
N ILE A 383 12.85 20.34 32.23
CA ILE A 383 14.27 20.47 31.91
C ILE A 383 14.53 21.89 31.43
N ASN A 384 15.49 22.56 32.05
CA ASN A 384 15.94 23.88 31.63
C ASN A 384 17.27 23.76 30.91
N VAL A 385 17.31 24.25 29.67
CA VAL A 385 18.43 24.15 28.75
C VAL A 385 18.93 25.56 28.45
N ASN A 386 20.22 25.81 28.66
CA ASN A 386 20.85 27.09 28.33
C ASN A 386 21.66 26.94 27.05
N SER A 387 21.31 27.67 26.00
CA SER A 387 21.74 27.45 24.61
C SER A 387 23.22 27.75 24.29
N ASN A 388 24.09 27.90 25.29
CA ASN A 388 25.52 28.19 25.10
C ASN A 388 26.36 26.96 24.71
N HIS A 389 25.75 25.78 24.67
CA HIS A 389 26.38 24.54 24.23
C HIS A 389 25.65 24.04 22.98
N SER A 390 26.40 23.81 21.91
CA SER A 390 25.90 23.39 20.58
C SER A 390 25.26 21.99 20.55
N SER A 391 25.23 21.29 21.68
CA SER A 391 24.53 20.01 21.87
C SER A 391 24.29 19.85 23.37
N ILE A 392 23.04 19.71 23.81
CA ILE A 392 22.73 19.59 25.24
C ILE A 392 21.99 18.29 25.51
N ASN A 393 22.60 17.48 26.38
CA ASN A 393 22.05 16.37 27.15
C ASN A 393 21.20 15.35 26.38
N THR A 394 21.78 14.17 26.14
CA THR A 394 21.00 12.95 25.90
C THR A 394 20.14 12.64 27.12
N LEU A 395 18.82 12.59 26.92
CA LEU A 395 17.87 12.17 27.93
C LEU A 395 17.53 10.70 27.69
N GLU A 396 17.81 9.86 28.68
CA GLU A 396 17.38 8.47 28.70
C GLU A 396 15.94 8.38 29.20
N PHE A 397 15.07 7.76 28.41
CA PHE A 397 13.70 7.45 28.80
C PHE A 397 13.48 5.94 28.77
N PRO A 398 12.67 5.40 29.68
CA PRO A 398 12.08 4.07 29.50
C PRO A 398 11.30 4.01 28.17
N ASN A 399 11.08 2.80 27.65
CA ASN A 399 10.20 2.63 26.49
C ASN A 399 8.78 3.12 26.82
N GLY A 400 8.25 4.05 26.04
CA GLY A 400 6.93 4.63 26.26
C GLY A 400 6.60 5.78 25.30
N ILE A 401 5.36 6.25 25.34
CA ILE A 401 4.90 7.44 24.60
C ILE A 401 4.96 8.64 25.55
N TYR A 402 5.62 9.71 25.11
CA TYR A 402 5.79 10.95 25.86
C TYR A 402 5.38 12.15 25.01
N ILE A 403 4.83 13.16 25.66
CA ILE A 403 4.49 14.45 25.03
C ILE A 403 5.53 15.47 25.50
N LEU A 404 6.12 16.20 24.55
CA LEU A 404 7.14 17.22 24.81
C LEU A 404 6.55 18.60 24.53
N GLN A 405 6.63 19.50 25.51
CA GLN A 405 6.29 20.91 25.35
C GLN A 405 7.55 21.76 25.52
N VAL A 406 7.83 22.62 24.54
CA VAL A 406 8.98 23.53 24.56
C VAL A 406 8.50 24.95 24.77
N ILE A 407 9.03 25.63 25.78
CA ILE A 407 8.65 27.00 26.16
C ILE A 407 9.87 27.92 26.03
N THR A 408 9.68 29.06 25.35
CA THR A 408 10.68 30.13 25.17
C THR A 408 10.05 31.51 25.29
N LYS A 409 10.83 32.51 25.74
CA LYS A 409 10.32 33.84 26.15
C LYS A 409 10.11 34.86 25.01
N LYS A 410 10.39 34.57 23.72
CA LYS A 410 10.51 35.65 22.71
C LYS A 410 9.81 35.51 21.33
N PHE A 411 8.93 34.54 21.08
CA PHE A 411 8.25 34.45 19.77
C PHE A 411 6.74 34.72 19.84
N ASN A 412 6.31 35.80 19.15
CA ASN A 412 4.94 36.04 18.67
C ASN A 412 5.00 35.96 17.13
N TRP A 413 4.27 35.05 16.50
CA TRP A 413 4.29 34.85 15.05
C TRP A 413 3.30 35.82 14.37
N ASN A 414 3.77 36.73 13.51
CA ASN A 414 2.91 37.70 12.82
C ASN A 414 2.68 37.34 11.33
N LYS A 415 1.40 37.46 10.94
CA LYS A 415 0.74 37.16 9.65
C LYS A 415 1.33 37.94 8.46
N ILE A 416 1.73 37.27 7.39
CA ILE A 416 1.94 37.88 6.07
C ILE A 416 0.79 37.42 5.15
N ILE A 417 -0.02 38.37 4.70
CA ILE A 417 -1.07 38.16 3.70
C ILE A 417 -0.40 38.31 2.34
N LEU A 418 -0.42 37.28 1.49
CA LEU A 418 -0.11 37.42 0.08
C LEU A 418 -1.40 37.35 -0.73
N ASN A 419 -1.74 38.47 -1.36
CA ASN A 419 -2.87 38.62 -2.24
C ASN A 419 -2.70 37.80 -3.52
N ASN A 420 -3.82 37.27 -4.01
CA ASN A 420 -4.00 36.64 -5.32
C ASN A 420 -3.29 37.40 -6.45
N LYS A 421 -2.58 36.66 -7.30
CA LYS A 421 -2.70 36.72 -8.77
C LYS A 421 -2.21 35.44 -9.41
#